data_AF-A0A8T4WB75-F1
#
_entry.id   AF-A0A8T4WB75-F1
#
_cell.length_a   1.000
_cell.length_b   1.000
_cell.length_c   1.000
_cell.angle_alpha   90.00
_cell.angle_beta   90.00
_cell.angle_gamma   90.00
#
_symmetry.space_group_name_H-M   'P 1'
#
loop_
_entity.id
_entity.type
_entity.pdbx_description
1 polymer ?
#
loop_
_entity_poly.entity_id
_entity_poly.type
_entity_poly.pdbx_seq_one_letter_code
_entity_poly.pdbx_strand_id
1 'polypeptide(L)'
;FENPIVIDSGMKKEVFATFPIEIAVFLESGSPEKPLDIFTLAKQKYTLYGDVKTGTICKYWPTQQSTTIPEDLDPMVEGIMALTINNRTNEWKEVSKVVFDAYGMKIYYDGEKVGMKGAMLIKEGDFSETGFSNKPIVKNMKKAREVYRKKKSAIQSGTKFVMESGI
;
A
#
# COMPACT_ATOMS: atom_id res chain seq x y z
N PHE A 1 -5.76 6.84 -8.11
CA PHE A 1 -7.19 6.54 -8.14
C PHE A 1 -7.74 6.95 -9.50
N GLU A 2 -8.70 6.21 -10.04
CA GLU A 2 -9.37 6.61 -11.29
C GLU A 2 -10.21 7.87 -11.10
N ASN A 3 -10.86 7.98 -9.93
CA ASN A 3 -11.53 9.20 -9.49
C ASN A 3 -10.89 9.67 -8.18
N PRO A 4 -10.53 10.96 -8.06
CA PRO A 4 -9.93 11.48 -6.84
C PRO A 4 -10.85 11.36 -5.62
N ILE A 5 -10.25 11.24 -4.43
CA ILE A 5 -10.97 11.15 -3.17
C ILE A 5 -10.97 12.52 -2.51
N VAL A 6 -12.14 13.13 -2.42
CA VAL A 6 -12.33 14.39 -1.68
C VAL A 6 -12.52 14.11 -0.19
N ILE A 7 -11.81 14.87 0.65
CA ILE A 7 -11.88 14.81 2.12
C ILE A 7 -11.89 16.21 2.73
N ASP A 8 -12.87 16.47 3.59
CA ASP A 8 -13.02 17.74 4.32
C ASP A 8 -11.91 17.92 5.37
N SER A 9 -11.73 19.15 5.83
CA SER A 9 -10.82 19.54 6.89
C SER A 9 -11.08 18.76 8.19
N GLY A 10 -10.01 18.32 8.84
CA GLY A 10 -10.09 17.60 10.12
C GLY A 10 -10.71 16.20 10.04
N MET A 11 -11.18 15.77 8.85
CA MET A 11 -11.93 14.54 8.69
C MET A 11 -11.03 13.34 8.44
N LYS A 12 -11.58 12.18 8.80
CA LYS A 12 -11.01 10.87 8.53
C LYS A 12 -11.97 10.07 7.66
N LYS A 13 -11.46 9.47 6.59
CA LYS A 13 -12.24 8.65 5.65
C LYS A 13 -11.55 7.30 5.45
N GLU A 14 -12.31 6.22 5.52
CA GLU A 14 -11.85 4.89 5.12
C GLU A 14 -12.40 4.57 3.74
N VAL A 15 -11.54 4.08 2.85
CA VAL A 15 -11.88 3.60 1.51
C VAL A 15 -11.16 2.29 1.25
N PHE A 16 -11.66 1.52 0.30
CA PHE A 16 -11.00 0.33 -0.21
C PHE A 16 -10.43 0.62 -1.60
N ALA A 17 -9.22 0.13 -1.83
CA ALA A 17 -8.51 0.19 -3.09
C ALA A 17 -7.93 -1.19 -3.42
N THR A 18 -7.55 -1.42 -4.67
CA THR A 18 -6.86 -2.65 -5.08
C THR A 18 -5.36 -2.42 -5.26
N PHE A 19 -4.59 -3.51 -5.22
CA PHE A 19 -3.16 -3.52 -5.51
C PHE A 19 -2.77 -4.84 -6.19
N PRO A 20 -1.70 -4.89 -7.01
CA PRO A 20 -1.31 -6.11 -7.70
C PRO A 20 -0.63 -7.09 -6.73
N ILE A 21 -0.91 -8.38 -6.89
CA ILE A 21 -0.32 -9.45 -6.09
C ILE A 21 0.94 -10.00 -6.74
N GLU A 22 1.96 -10.26 -5.91
CA GLU A 22 3.14 -11.03 -6.28
C GLU A 22 3.28 -12.22 -5.34
N ILE A 23 3.54 -13.38 -5.90
CA ILE A 23 3.61 -14.66 -5.20
C ILE A 23 5.07 -15.06 -5.12
N ALA A 24 5.58 -15.17 -3.89
CA ALA A 24 6.94 -15.57 -3.61
C ALA A 24 6.99 -17.05 -3.21
N VAL A 25 7.83 -17.83 -3.89
CA VAL A 25 8.06 -19.26 -3.60
C VAL A 25 9.24 -19.39 -2.66
N PHE A 26 9.10 -20.19 -1.60
CA PHE A 26 10.16 -20.42 -0.61
C PHE A 26 10.44 -21.92 -0.49
N LEU A 27 11.70 -22.27 -0.22
CA LEU A 27 12.07 -23.62 0.20
C LEU A 27 11.73 -23.80 1.69
N GLU A 28 11.12 -24.93 2.03
CA GLU A 28 10.74 -25.26 3.41
C GLU A 28 11.95 -25.67 4.26
N SER A 29 12.99 -26.26 3.64
CA SER A 29 14.23 -26.70 4.30
C SER A 29 15.44 -25.86 3.87
N GLY A 30 16.07 -25.16 4.83
CA GLY A 30 17.24 -24.29 4.62
C GLY A 30 17.04 -22.89 5.20
N SER A 31 18.11 -22.09 5.34
CA SER A 31 18.03 -20.74 5.91
C SER A 31 17.01 -19.89 5.12
N PRO A 32 15.82 -19.61 5.68
CA PRO A 32 14.60 -19.33 4.91
C PRO A 32 14.44 -17.85 4.54
N GLU A 33 15.54 -17.12 4.39
CA GLU A 33 15.50 -15.66 4.31
C GLU A 33 15.16 -15.12 2.92
N LYS A 34 15.38 -15.89 1.86
CA LYS A 34 15.17 -15.42 0.48
C LYS A 34 14.18 -16.30 -0.28
N PRO A 35 13.27 -15.70 -1.07
CA PRO A 35 12.45 -16.46 -1.99
C PRO A 35 13.32 -17.08 -3.09
N LEU A 36 12.92 -18.27 -3.56
CA LEU A 36 13.48 -18.93 -4.73
C LEU A 36 13.08 -18.20 -6.01
N ASP A 37 11.82 -17.78 -6.08
CA ASP A 37 11.26 -17.06 -7.21
C ASP A 37 10.12 -16.14 -6.75
N ILE A 38 9.84 -15.10 -7.53
CA ILE A 38 8.71 -14.19 -7.35
C ILE A 38 8.07 -13.95 -8.70
N PHE A 39 6.80 -14.32 -8.83
CA PHE A 39 6.03 -14.11 -10.05
C PHE A 39 4.70 -13.40 -9.76
N THR A 40 4.07 -12.91 -10.81
CA THR A 40 2.76 -12.25 -10.72
C THR A 40 1.94 -12.59 -11.95
N LEU A 41 0.62 -12.70 -11.75
CA LEU A 41 -0.35 -12.79 -12.84
C LEU A 41 -0.87 -11.40 -13.25
N ALA A 42 -0.57 -10.37 -12.46
CA ALA A 42 -0.97 -8.99 -12.74
C ALA A 42 -0.04 -8.33 -13.76
N LYS A 43 -0.62 -7.46 -14.59
CA LYS A 43 0.17 -6.64 -15.52
C LYS A 43 0.99 -5.61 -14.76
N GLN A 44 2.32 -5.77 -14.75
CA GLN A 44 3.21 -4.80 -14.14
C GLN A 44 3.32 -3.53 -15.00
N LYS A 45 3.09 -2.39 -14.36
CA LYS A 45 3.37 -1.05 -14.91
C LYS A 45 4.23 -0.30 -13.91
N TYR A 46 5.08 0.58 -14.41
CA TYR A 46 5.95 1.42 -13.58
C TYR A 46 5.69 2.89 -13.88
N THR A 47 5.89 3.73 -12.88
CA THR A 47 5.82 5.19 -13.00
C THR A 47 6.94 5.83 -12.20
N LEU A 48 7.32 7.04 -12.58
CA LEU A 48 8.14 7.89 -11.74
C LEU A 48 7.24 8.74 -10.83
N TYR A 49 7.56 8.82 -9.54
CA TYR A 49 6.94 9.73 -8.59
C TYR A 49 7.98 10.78 -8.14
N GLY A 50 7.70 12.06 -8.39
CA GLY A 50 8.61 13.16 -8.12
C GLY A 50 9.40 13.61 -9.35
N ASP A 51 10.50 14.31 -9.13
CA ASP A 51 11.35 14.87 -10.18
C ASP A 51 12.10 13.80 -11.00
N VAL A 52 12.47 14.11 -12.24
CA VAL A 52 13.21 13.21 -13.15
C VAL A 52 14.57 12.77 -12.57
N LYS A 53 15.22 13.61 -11.77
CA LYS A 53 16.56 13.35 -11.21
C LYS A 53 16.52 12.68 -9.83
N THR A 54 15.53 12.99 -9.00
CA THR A 54 15.48 12.55 -7.58
C THR A 54 14.24 11.75 -7.21
N GLY A 55 13.32 11.55 -8.15
CA GLY A 55 12.07 10.83 -7.94
C GLY A 55 12.26 9.35 -7.65
N THR A 56 11.19 8.73 -7.17
CA THR A 56 11.12 7.31 -6.84
C THR A 56 10.42 6.54 -7.97
N ILE A 57 11.03 5.44 -8.42
CA ILE A 57 10.35 4.51 -9.33
C ILE A 57 9.34 3.70 -8.52
N CYS A 58 8.08 3.76 -8.93
CA CYS A 58 6.97 3.07 -8.28
C CYS A 58 6.35 2.03 -9.22
N LYS A 59 5.82 0.96 -8.64
CA LYS A 59 4.85 0.11 -9.35
C LYS A 59 3.54 0.89 -9.43
N TYR A 60 3.06 1.11 -10.65
CA TYR A 60 1.83 1.83 -10.92
C TYR A 60 0.66 0.87 -10.98
N TRP A 61 -0.40 1.22 -10.26
CA TRP A 61 -1.64 0.46 -10.26
C TRP A 61 -2.85 1.41 -10.25
N PRO A 62 -3.68 1.41 -11.30
CA PRO A 62 -4.95 2.11 -11.28
C PRO A 62 -5.93 1.34 -10.37
N THR A 63 -6.72 2.08 -9.62
CA THR A 63 -7.73 1.50 -8.73
C THR A 63 -8.93 2.43 -8.69
N GLN A 64 -10.11 1.82 -8.81
CA GLN A 64 -11.36 2.44 -8.40
C GLN A 64 -11.46 2.35 -6.88
N GLN A 65 -11.85 3.44 -6.22
CA GLN A 65 -12.16 3.40 -4.80
C GLN A 65 -13.49 2.67 -4.57
N SER A 66 -13.68 2.13 -3.37
CA SER A 66 -14.98 1.67 -2.88
C SER A 66 -15.15 2.05 -1.41
N THR A 67 -16.40 2.17 -0.95
CA THR A 67 -16.75 2.32 0.48
C THR A 67 -16.90 0.97 1.19
N THR A 68 -16.91 -0.13 0.43
CA THR A 68 -17.03 -1.51 0.93
C THR A 68 -15.92 -2.39 0.37
N ILE A 69 -15.65 -3.51 1.05
CA ILE A 69 -14.68 -4.51 0.58
C ILE A 69 -15.20 -5.09 -0.74
N PRO A 70 -14.43 -5.04 -1.85
CA PRO A 70 -14.82 -5.69 -3.09
C PRO A 70 -14.91 -7.21 -2.92
N GLU A 71 -15.98 -7.83 -3.45
CA GLU A 71 -16.22 -9.28 -3.33
C GLU A 71 -15.69 -10.07 -4.52
N ASP A 72 -15.72 -9.49 -5.73
CA ASP A 72 -15.41 -10.16 -7.00
C ASP A 72 -13.96 -9.92 -7.48
N LEU A 73 -12.97 -10.22 -6.63
CA LEU A 73 -11.56 -10.12 -7.00
C LEU A 73 -10.91 -11.50 -7.07
N ASP A 74 -10.05 -11.71 -8.07
CA ASP A 74 -9.15 -12.86 -8.11
C ASP A 74 -7.97 -12.63 -7.15
N PRO A 75 -7.87 -13.37 -6.02
CA PRO A 75 -6.83 -13.15 -5.01
C PRO A 75 -5.42 -13.49 -5.50
N MET A 76 -5.27 -14.13 -6.67
CA MET A 76 -3.98 -14.40 -7.30
C MET A 76 -3.50 -13.25 -8.19
N VAL A 77 -4.38 -12.30 -8.53
CA VAL A 77 -4.09 -11.14 -9.38
C VAL A 77 -4.09 -9.85 -8.56
N GLU A 78 -5.13 -9.66 -7.73
CA GLU A 78 -5.37 -8.40 -7.02
C GLU A 78 -5.64 -8.62 -5.52
N GLY A 79 -5.15 -7.70 -4.71
CA GLY A 79 -5.40 -7.64 -3.27
C GLY A 79 -6.13 -6.37 -2.88
N ILE A 80 -6.70 -6.37 -1.67
CA ILE A 80 -7.52 -5.28 -1.14
C ILE A 80 -6.75 -4.48 -0.10
N MET A 81 -6.58 -3.19 -0.35
CA MET A 81 -6.06 -2.23 0.62
C MET A 81 -7.22 -1.49 1.30
N ALA A 82 -7.41 -1.73 2.59
CA ALA A 82 -8.22 -0.84 3.41
C ALA A 82 -7.38 0.39 3.78
N LEU A 83 -7.70 1.52 3.15
CA LEU A 83 -6.96 2.77 3.26
C LEU A 83 -7.72 3.76 4.13
N THR A 84 -7.10 4.14 5.24
CA THR A 84 -7.55 5.25 6.06
C THR A 84 -6.83 6.54 5.64
N ILE A 85 -7.56 7.56 5.22
CA ILE A 85 -7.05 8.91 4.93
C ILE A 85 -7.47 9.84 6.08
N ASN A 86 -6.52 10.55 6.66
CA ASN A 86 -6.76 11.53 7.71
C ASN A 86 -6.26 12.90 7.26
N ASN A 87 -7.19 13.83 7.03
CA ASN A 87 -6.89 15.21 6.70
C ASN A 87 -6.75 16.03 7.98
N ARG A 88 -5.52 16.40 8.36
CA ARG A 88 -5.28 17.28 9.51
C ARG A 88 -5.13 18.76 9.15
N THR A 89 -5.39 19.12 7.90
CA THR A 89 -5.35 20.51 7.46
C THR A 89 -6.67 21.21 7.73
N ASN A 90 -6.65 22.54 7.61
CA ASN A 90 -7.83 23.40 7.71
C ASN A 90 -8.56 23.59 6.36
N GLU A 91 -8.21 22.77 5.36
CA GLU A 91 -8.69 22.90 3.98
C GLU A 91 -9.24 21.56 3.47
N TRP A 92 -10.08 21.64 2.44
CA TRP A 92 -10.48 20.47 1.66
C TRP A 92 -9.28 19.97 0.86
N LYS A 93 -9.11 18.66 0.77
CA LYS A 93 -8.03 18.03 0.00
C LYS A 93 -8.57 17.01 -0.99
N GLU A 94 -7.89 16.89 -2.12
CA GLU A 94 -8.24 15.98 -3.20
C GLU A 94 -7.12 14.96 -3.43
N VAL A 95 -7.32 13.74 -2.92
CA VAL A 95 -6.31 12.69 -3.04
C VAL A 95 -6.49 11.93 -4.35
N SER A 96 -5.59 12.19 -5.31
CA SER A 96 -5.59 11.52 -6.63
C SER A 96 -4.67 10.29 -6.66
N LYS A 97 -3.65 10.23 -5.80
CA LYS A 97 -2.69 9.11 -5.73
C LYS A 97 -2.19 8.91 -4.30
N VAL A 98 -1.73 7.69 -4.03
CA VAL A 98 -1.06 7.32 -2.77
C VAL A 98 0.16 6.47 -3.09
N VAL A 99 1.27 6.77 -2.42
CA VAL A 99 2.56 6.09 -2.63
C VAL A 99 3.00 5.50 -1.30
N PHE A 100 3.41 4.24 -1.31
CA PHE A 100 3.83 3.52 -0.12
C PHE A 100 5.24 2.95 -0.29
N ASP A 101 5.99 2.90 0.81
CA ASP A 101 7.27 2.20 0.88
C ASP A 101 7.04 0.68 1.03
N ALA A 102 7.45 -0.11 0.03
CA ALA A 102 7.30 -1.56 0.02
C ALA A 102 7.96 -2.26 1.23
N TYR A 103 8.99 -1.67 1.84
CA TYR A 103 9.61 -2.21 3.06
C TYR A 103 8.67 -2.19 4.28
N GLY A 104 7.64 -1.36 4.25
CA GLY A 104 6.63 -1.28 5.31
C GLY A 104 5.49 -2.28 5.18
N MET A 105 5.37 -2.93 4.03
CA MET A 105 4.17 -3.68 3.63
C MET A 105 3.86 -4.84 4.58
N LYS A 106 2.57 -5.02 4.89
CA LYS A 106 2.04 -6.10 5.75
C LYS A 106 0.85 -6.75 5.05
N ILE A 107 1.10 -7.84 4.34
CA ILE A 107 0.08 -8.59 3.60
C ILE A 107 -0.48 -9.72 4.46
N TYR A 108 -1.80 -9.93 4.36
CA TYR A 108 -2.54 -11.00 5.00
C TYR A 108 -3.42 -11.71 3.96
N TYR A 109 -3.70 -13.01 4.15
CA TYR A 109 -4.53 -13.81 3.25
C TYR A 109 -5.32 -14.90 4.00
N ASP A 110 -6.47 -15.32 3.48
CA ASP A 110 -7.29 -16.40 4.04
C ASP A 110 -7.77 -17.45 3.01
N GLY A 111 -7.21 -17.41 1.79
CA GLY A 111 -7.56 -18.33 0.69
C GLY A 111 -8.60 -17.74 -0.26
N GLU A 112 -9.47 -16.86 0.23
CA GLU A 112 -10.42 -16.12 -0.61
C GLU A 112 -9.92 -14.72 -0.94
N LYS A 113 -9.26 -14.06 0.03
CA LYS A 113 -8.87 -12.66 -0.08
C LYS A 113 -7.41 -12.50 0.30
N VAL A 114 -6.77 -11.54 -0.36
CA VAL A 114 -5.48 -11.00 0.04
C VAL A 114 -5.69 -9.53 0.38
N GLY A 115 -5.12 -9.08 1.49
CA GLY A 115 -5.33 -7.69 1.88
C GLY A 115 -4.29 -7.12 2.82
N MET A 116 -4.32 -5.79 2.92
CA MET A 116 -3.48 -5.02 3.82
C MET A 116 -4.20 -3.77 4.31
N LYS A 117 -3.71 -3.19 5.40
CA LYS A 117 -4.22 -1.92 5.94
C LYS A 117 -3.19 -0.81 5.75
N GLY A 118 -3.58 0.21 4.99
CA GLY A 118 -2.81 1.41 4.75
C GLY A 118 -3.39 2.61 5.51
N ALA A 119 -2.52 3.58 5.81
CA ALA A 119 -2.93 4.86 6.33
C ALA A 119 -2.19 5.98 5.59
N MET A 120 -2.89 7.08 5.36
CA MET A 120 -2.36 8.34 4.84
C MET A 120 -2.73 9.45 5.83
N LEU A 121 -1.73 10.24 6.21
CA LEU A 121 -1.86 11.39 7.09
C LEU A 121 -1.47 12.64 6.31
N ILE A 122 -2.46 13.45 5.92
CA ILE A 122 -2.22 14.73 5.26
C ILE A 122 -1.93 15.77 6.33
N LYS A 123 -0.80 16.47 6.17
CA LYS A 123 -0.31 17.53 7.06
C LYS A 123 -0.37 18.87 6.33
N GLU A 124 0.06 19.94 7.00
CA GLU A 124 0.12 21.28 6.40
C GLU A 124 0.83 21.31 5.04
N GLY A 125 0.34 22.19 4.16
CA GLY A 125 0.72 22.20 2.74
C GLY A 125 0.16 20.99 2.00
N ASP A 126 0.97 20.42 1.10
CA ASP A 126 0.67 19.20 0.34
C ASP A 126 1.56 18.03 0.75
N PHE A 127 2.04 18.06 1.99
CA PHE A 127 2.80 16.97 2.57
C PHE A 127 1.87 15.91 3.17
N SER A 128 2.13 14.64 2.88
CA SER A 128 1.52 13.55 3.63
C SER A 128 2.48 12.44 3.98
N GLU A 129 2.17 11.72 5.06
CA GLU A 129 2.84 10.50 5.42
C GLU A 129 1.93 9.30 5.14
N THR A 130 2.43 8.32 4.41
CA THR A 130 1.75 7.03 4.22
C THR A 130 2.45 5.93 5.00
N GLY A 131 1.74 4.86 5.32
CA GLY A 131 2.31 3.68 5.95
C GLY A 131 1.32 2.55 6.11
N PHE A 132 1.78 1.45 6.71
CA PHE A 132 0.99 0.24 6.90
C PHE A 132 0.72 -0.03 8.38
N SER A 133 -0.40 -0.68 8.65
CA SER A 133 -0.68 -1.26 9.96
C SER A 133 -0.43 -2.77 9.94
N ASN A 134 0.12 -3.30 11.03
CA ASN A 134 0.33 -4.74 11.21
C ASN A 134 -0.98 -5.43 11.68
N LYS A 135 -2.05 -5.27 10.90
CA LYS A 135 -3.37 -5.87 11.16
C LYS A 135 -4.02 -6.31 9.84
N PRO A 136 -4.75 -7.43 9.82
CA PRO A 136 -5.49 -7.86 8.64
C PRO A 136 -6.72 -6.98 8.37
N ILE A 137 -7.26 -7.08 7.15
CA ILE A 137 -8.50 -6.40 6.76
C ILE A 137 -9.75 -7.04 7.39
N VAL A 138 -9.74 -8.38 7.51
CA VAL A 138 -10.77 -9.16 8.20
C VAL A 138 -10.14 -10.06 9.26
N LYS A 139 -10.94 -10.59 10.19
CA LYS A 139 -10.42 -11.51 11.23
C LYS A 139 -9.92 -12.81 10.58
N ASN A 140 -9.02 -13.51 11.27
CA ASN A 140 -8.52 -14.85 10.91
C ASN A 140 -7.66 -14.97 9.64
N MET A 141 -7.29 -13.85 8.98
CA MET A 141 -6.31 -13.93 7.90
C MET A 141 -4.91 -14.25 8.42
N LYS A 142 -4.19 -15.10 7.70
CA LYS A 142 -2.79 -15.45 7.95
C LYS A 142 -1.87 -14.37 7.40
N LYS A 143 -0.87 -13.96 8.19
CA LYS A 143 0.14 -13.01 7.74
C LYS A 143 1.10 -13.66 6.74
N ALA A 144 1.34 -13.00 5.62
CA ALA A 144 2.34 -13.44 4.64
C ALA A 144 3.77 -13.24 5.14
N ARG A 145 4.69 -14.02 4.58
CA ARG A 145 6.12 -13.85 4.86
C ARG A 145 6.60 -12.56 4.17
N GLU A 146 7.22 -11.68 4.96
CA GLU A 146 7.75 -10.41 4.45
C GLU A 146 9.07 -10.66 3.70
N VAL A 147 9.09 -10.37 2.40
CA VAL A 147 10.28 -10.47 1.52
C VAL A 147 11.21 -9.28 1.73
N TYR A 148 10.66 -8.05 1.74
CA TYR A 148 11.42 -6.83 1.95
C TYR A 148 11.51 -6.52 3.44
N ARG A 149 12.66 -6.83 4.06
CA ARG A 149 12.95 -6.46 5.45
C ARG A 149 14.14 -5.50 5.49
N LYS A 150 14.00 -4.37 6.20
CA LYS A 150 15.15 -3.50 6.49
C LYS A 150 16.10 -4.23 7.44
N LYS A 151 17.42 -4.15 7.19
CA LYS A 151 18.44 -4.65 8.12
C LYS A 151 18.36 -3.83 9.42
N LYS A 152 18.50 -4.48 10.58
CA LYS A 152 18.43 -3.86 11.92
C LYS A 152 19.44 -2.71 12.15
N SER A 153 20.44 -2.54 11.29
CA SER A 153 21.53 -1.56 11.44
C SER A 153 21.28 -0.18 10.82
N ALA A 154 20.11 0.08 10.21
CA ALA A 154 19.77 1.42 9.69
C ALA A 154 19.00 2.22 10.75
N ILE A 155 19.71 3.11 11.47
CA ILE A 155 19.20 3.89 12.61
C ILE A 155 18.17 4.97 12.21
N GLN A 156 17.97 5.28 10.93
CA GLN A 156 17.01 6.30 10.49
C GLN A 156 16.43 5.95 9.12
N SER A 157 15.19 5.47 9.08
CA SER A 157 14.22 5.64 7.98
C SER A 157 12.98 4.79 8.27
N GLY A 158 11.87 5.42 8.66
CA GLY A 158 10.62 4.72 8.98
C GLY A 158 10.11 3.81 7.86
N THR A 159 9.13 2.95 8.16
CA THR A 159 8.33 2.21 7.15
C THR A 159 7.27 3.08 6.49
N LYS A 160 7.46 4.40 6.57
CA LYS A 160 6.54 5.42 6.11
C LYS A 160 7.14 6.06 4.86
N PHE A 161 6.29 6.50 3.96
CA PHE A 161 6.69 7.27 2.79
C PHE A 161 6.14 8.69 2.93
N VAL A 162 6.96 9.70 2.61
CA VAL A 162 6.53 11.10 2.59
C VAL A 162 6.16 11.47 1.15
N MET A 163 4.94 11.96 0.97
CA MET A 163 4.44 12.47 -0.30
C MET A 163 4.41 14.00 -0.28
N GLU A 164 4.59 14.57 -1.46
CA GLU A 164 4.66 16.01 -1.74
C GLU A 164 3.80 16.38 -2.97
N SER A 165 3.12 15.39 -3.59
CA SER A 165 2.22 15.62 -4.73
C SER A 165 1.09 14.61 -4.78
N GLY A 166 -0.02 14.98 -5.41
CA GLY A 166 -1.19 14.11 -5.59
C GLY A 166 -2.25 14.22 -4.49
N ILE A 167 -2.27 15.37 -3.82
CA ILE A 167 -3.12 15.77 -2.69
C ILE A 167 -3.70 17.15 -3.01
#